data_AF-A0AAN5DFJ6-F1
#
_entry.id   AF-A0AAN5DFJ6-F1
#
_cell.length_a   1.000
_cell.length_b   1.000
_cell.length_c   1.000
_cell.angle_alpha   90.00
_cell.angle_beta   90.00
_cell.angle_gamma   90.00
#
_symmetry.space_group_name_H-M   'P 1'
#
loop_
_entity.id
_entity.type
_entity.pdbx_description
1 polymer ?
#
loop_
_entity_poly.entity_id
_entity_poly.type
_entity_poly.pdbx_seq_one_letter_code
_entity_poly.pdbx_strand_id
1 'polypeptide(L)'
;LTIMIAQLRNNLLMDAQDEYNCSFFNSSVDWSSKGTRQPIFGAICLLSGLFCIVPYLVCLVIMWRKRSIACYKIMFFLGVNDVLMLLVVCFFAGAVFITGGVYCHNPKLNFIVCMLAFVGYFSSCFTCFLIALNRTVEMLNIHCLAWIFQGNRTWYVLAAPLIYGLFAALFTPIAFFNSDLHIAHFDPMISGRFEYVNVIHVINNSLFPTASLLLYTIIILKVRATKHKMTSSTFAGNSVNRASLVLSVQCGVIVCVHLSTCLGYLALQFMPSSEASRYVVHCAWILLHG
;
A
#
# COMPACT_ATOMS: atom_id res chain seq x y z
N LEU A 1 6.53 -1.09 32.78
CA LEU A 1 6.84 0.11 31.98
C LEU A 1 7.20 -0.38 30.59
N THR A 2 6.37 -0.11 29.60
CA THR A 2 6.62 -0.48 28.20
C THR A 2 7.50 0.60 27.56
N ILE A 3 8.50 0.20 26.79
CA ILE A 3 9.45 1.13 26.14
C ILE A 3 9.04 1.30 24.68
N MET A 4 8.75 2.53 24.25
CA MET A 4 8.49 2.82 22.84
C MET A 4 9.78 2.67 22.03
N ILE A 5 9.71 1.93 20.92
CA ILE A 5 10.86 1.78 20.03
C ILE A 5 11.21 3.08 19.29
N ALA A 6 12.48 3.20 18.90
CA ALA A 6 12.95 4.34 18.13
C ALA A 6 12.20 4.43 16.78
N GLN A 7 11.63 5.61 16.49
CA GLN A 7 10.92 5.88 15.24
C GLN A 7 11.86 6.04 14.04
N LEU A 8 13.08 6.51 14.31
CA LEU A 8 14.19 6.53 13.36
C LEU A 8 15.25 5.52 13.83
N ARG A 9 15.53 4.53 13.00
CA ARG A 9 16.44 3.41 13.31
C ARG A 9 17.18 2.97 12.06
N ASN A 10 18.19 2.11 12.18
CA ASN A 10 18.81 1.47 11.02
C ASN A 10 18.42 0.00 10.97
N ASN A 11 17.47 -0.33 10.10
CA ASN A 11 16.98 -1.70 9.99
C ASN A 11 18.00 -2.69 9.40
N LEU A 12 19.10 -2.22 8.80
CA LEU A 12 20.18 -3.12 8.36
C LEU A 12 20.90 -3.81 9.55
N LEU A 13 20.77 -3.25 10.75
CA LEU A 13 21.34 -3.79 11.98
C LEU A 13 20.26 -4.41 12.88
N MET A 14 19.20 -4.97 12.29
CA MET A 14 18.07 -5.49 13.08
C MET A 14 18.44 -6.59 14.06
N ASP A 15 19.40 -7.45 13.70
CA ASP A 15 19.91 -8.51 14.58
C ASP A 15 20.60 -7.96 15.85
N ALA A 16 21.06 -6.70 15.83
CA ALA A 16 21.69 -6.04 16.98
C ALA A 16 20.69 -5.34 17.91
N GLN A 17 19.40 -5.37 17.58
CA GLN A 17 18.35 -4.63 18.29
C GLN A 17 17.60 -5.58 19.22
N ASP A 18 17.65 -5.29 20.53
CA ASP A 18 17.11 -6.16 21.59
C ASP A 18 15.62 -6.48 21.41
N GLU A 19 14.84 -5.55 20.86
CA GLU A 19 13.41 -5.71 20.62
C GLU A 19 13.08 -6.82 19.61
N TYR A 20 13.96 -7.09 18.64
CA TYR A 20 13.76 -8.13 17.63
C TYR A 20 14.54 -9.41 17.91
N ASN A 21 15.23 -9.47 19.06
CA ASN A 21 16.00 -10.64 19.46
C ASN A 21 15.09 -11.70 20.09
N CYS A 22 14.77 -12.73 19.29
CA CYS A 22 13.94 -13.86 19.73
C CYS A 22 14.54 -14.65 20.90
N SER A 23 15.87 -14.71 21.03
CA SER A 23 16.53 -15.48 22.10
C SER A 23 16.68 -14.71 23.41
N PHE A 24 16.54 -13.38 23.36
CA PHE A 24 16.79 -12.50 24.51
C PHE A 24 15.79 -12.69 25.66
N PHE A 25 14.52 -12.96 25.34
CA PHE A 25 13.46 -13.00 26.35
C PHE A 25 13.21 -14.38 26.95
N ASN A 26 13.47 -15.45 26.19
CA ASN A 26 13.45 -16.82 26.69
C ASN A 26 14.04 -17.76 25.65
N SER A 27 15.23 -18.29 25.90
CA SER A 27 15.91 -19.25 25.02
C SER A 27 15.21 -20.62 24.93
N SER A 28 14.20 -20.89 25.77
CA SER A 28 13.45 -22.14 25.83
C SER A 28 12.01 -22.06 25.31
N VAL A 29 11.60 -20.93 24.71
CA VAL A 29 10.24 -20.81 24.14
C VAL A 29 10.17 -21.55 22.81
N ASP A 30 9.22 -22.48 22.70
CA ASP A 30 8.85 -23.08 21.43
C ASP A 30 7.95 -22.11 20.65
N TRP A 31 8.51 -21.49 19.61
CA TRP A 31 7.79 -20.57 18.72
C TRP A 31 6.66 -21.23 17.94
N SER A 32 6.67 -22.56 17.82
CA SER A 32 5.59 -23.32 17.19
C SER A 32 4.29 -23.22 17.99
N SER A 33 4.38 -22.97 19.31
CA SER A 33 3.22 -22.79 20.20
C SER A 33 2.60 -21.40 20.12
N LYS A 34 3.29 -20.43 19.50
CA LYS A 34 2.87 -19.02 19.40
C LYS A 34 2.11 -18.70 18.12
N GLY A 35 2.20 -19.55 17.10
CA GLY A 35 1.47 -19.36 15.85
C GLY A 35 0.23 -20.25 15.79
N THR A 36 -0.86 -19.72 15.23
CA THR A 36 -2.05 -20.52 14.92
C THR A 36 -2.04 -20.90 13.44
N ARG A 37 -2.40 -22.16 13.15
CA ARG A 37 -2.47 -22.71 11.78
C ARG A 37 -3.83 -22.42 11.17
N GLN A 38 -3.83 -21.80 10.00
CA GLN A 38 -5.03 -21.47 9.25
C GLN A 38 -4.91 -21.87 7.78
N PRO A 39 -4.98 -23.17 7.48
CA PRO A 39 -4.78 -23.67 6.12
C PRO A 39 -5.82 -23.15 5.13
N ILE A 40 -7.08 -22.99 5.57
CA ILE A 40 -8.16 -22.49 4.72
C ILE A 40 -7.91 -21.03 4.32
N PHE A 41 -7.61 -20.16 5.30
CA PHE A 41 -7.35 -18.75 5.04
C PHE A 41 -6.11 -18.57 4.16
N GLY A 42 -5.01 -19.25 4.47
CA GLY A 42 -3.81 -19.17 3.64
C GLY A 42 -4.02 -19.71 2.22
N ALA A 43 -4.85 -20.75 2.03
CA ALA A 43 -5.24 -21.22 0.68
C ALA A 43 -6.06 -20.16 -0.08
N ILE A 44 -6.97 -19.44 0.59
CA ILE A 44 -7.72 -18.32 0.00
C ILE A 44 -6.77 -17.20 -0.42
N CYS A 45 -5.76 -16.86 0.40
CA CYS A 45 -4.74 -15.88 0.04
C CYS A 45 -3.98 -16.29 -1.23
N LEU A 46 -3.53 -17.55 -1.31
CA LEU A 46 -2.81 -18.09 -2.48
C LEU A 46 -3.67 -18.05 -3.75
N LEU A 47 -4.92 -18.50 -3.67
CA LEU A 47 -5.85 -18.49 -4.80
C LEU A 47 -6.17 -17.06 -5.27
N SER A 48 -6.36 -16.14 -4.33
CA SER A 48 -6.55 -14.71 -4.63
C SER A 48 -5.34 -14.14 -5.38
N GLY A 49 -4.12 -14.48 -4.96
CA GLY A 49 -2.89 -14.05 -5.64
C GLY A 49 -2.82 -14.52 -7.09
N LEU A 50 -3.17 -15.78 -7.37
CA LEU A 50 -3.22 -16.30 -8.74
C LEU A 50 -4.28 -15.57 -9.58
N PHE A 51 -5.46 -15.31 -9.01
CA PHE A 51 -6.54 -14.63 -9.70
C PHE A 51 -6.25 -13.16 -9.99
N CYS A 52 -5.56 -12.46 -9.08
CA CYS A 52 -5.21 -11.05 -9.23
C CYS A 52 -3.99 -10.85 -10.13
N ILE A 53 -2.89 -11.59 -9.95
CA ILE A 53 -1.62 -11.33 -10.66
C ILE A 53 -1.75 -11.56 -12.17
N VAL A 54 -2.44 -12.62 -12.61
CA VAL A 54 -2.56 -12.95 -14.05
C VAL A 54 -3.16 -11.81 -14.88
N PRO A 55 -4.36 -11.28 -14.57
CA PRO A 55 -4.91 -10.14 -15.30
C PRO A 55 -4.05 -8.88 -15.11
N TYR A 56 -3.45 -8.70 -13.94
CA TYR A 56 -2.59 -7.55 -13.67
C TYR A 56 -1.36 -7.51 -14.59
N LEU A 57 -0.71 -8.65 -14.83
CA LEU A 57 0.42 -8.76 -15.77
C LEU A 57 0.02 -8.41 -17.20
N VAL A 58 -1.17 -8.83 -17.64
CA VAL A 58 -1.72 -8.45 -18.96
C VAL A 58 -1.92 -6.94 -19.04
N CYS A 59 -2.49 -6.33 -18.00
CA CYS A 59 -2.67 -4.89 -17.89
C CYS A 59 -1.32 -4.14 -17.95
N LEU A 60 -0.28 -4.63 -17.26
CA LEU A 60 1.06 -4.02 -17.28
C LEU A 60 1.66 -3.99 -18.69
N VAL A 61 1.50 -5.06 -19.48
CA VAL A 61 1.96 -5.07 -20.89
C VAL A 61 1.27 -3.99 -21.72
N ILE A 62 -0.04 -3.79 -21.51
CA ILE A 62 -0.82 -2.76 -22.20
C ILE A 62 -0.35 -1.36 -21.76
N MET A 63 -0.19 -1.13 -20.45
CA MET A 63 0.29 0.15 -19.91
C MET A 63 1.68 0.50 -20.46
N TRP A 64 2.58 -0.48 -20.55
CA TRP A 64 3.92 -0.30 -21.10
C TRP A 64 3.91 0.12 -22.58
N ARG A 65 2.98 -0.42 -23.38
CA ARG A 65 2.78 0.00 -24.78
C ARG A 65 2.27 1.43 -24.89
N LYS A 66 1.53 1.92 -23.88
CA LYS A 66 0.99 3.29 -23.80
C LYS A 66 1.87 4.26 -23.01
N ARG A 67 3.12 3.88 -22.70
CA ARG A 67 4.07 4.68 -21.91
C ARG A 67 4.45 6.04 -22.53
N SER A 68 4.01 6.39 -23.73
CA SER A 68 4.19 7.75 -24.26
C SER A 68 3.41 8.79 -23.45
N ILE A 69 2.34 8.39 -22.77
CA ILE A 69 1.50 9.23 -21.93
C ILE A 69 1.94 9.11 -20.47
N ALA A 70 2.09 10.25 -19.78
CA ALA A 70 2.57 10.33 -18.40
C ALA A 70 1.79 9.44 -17.43
N CYS A 71 0.46 9.52 -17.45
CA CYS A 71 -0.40 8.73 -16.58
C CYS A 71 -0.13 7.22 -16.71
N TYR A 72 0.09 6.71 -17.92
CA TYR A 72 0.38 5.28 -18.12
C TYR A 72 1.76 4.88 -17.60
N LYS A 73 2.74 5.80 -17.55
CA LYS A 73 4.03 5.53 -16.89
C LYS A 73 3.86 5.39 -15.38
N ILE A 74 3.09 6.30 -14.77
CA ILE A 74 2.82 6.29 -13.33
C ILE A 74 2.02 5.03 -12.96
N MET A 75 0.98 4.69 -13.74
CA MET A 75 0.19 3.47 -13.54
C MET A 75 1.02 2.20 -13.74
N PHE A 76 1.94 2.17 -14.72
CA PHE A 76 2.85 1.04 -14.89
C PHE A 76 3.76 0.85 -13.67
N PHE A 77 4.33 1.93 -13.14
CA PHE A 77 5.18 1.87 -11.94
C PHE A 77 4.39 1.43 -10.71
N LEU A 78 3.18 1.98 -10.50
CA LEU A 78 2.27 1.51 -9.44
C LEU A 78 2.00 0.02 -9.59
N GLY A 79 1.68 -0.42 -10.80
CA GLY A 79 1.35 -1.81 -11.05
C GLY A 79 2.49 -2.80 -10.83
N VAL A 80 3.73 -2.39 -11.07
CA VAL A 80 4.90 -3.21 -10.71
C VAL A 80 5.01 -3.35 -9.19
N ASN A 81 4.81 -2.27 -8.43
CA ASN A 81 4.81 -2.34 -6.97
C ASN A 81 3.66 -3.21 -6.45
N ASP A 82 2.48 -3.11 -7.04
CA ASP A 82 1.30 -3.89 -6.67
C ASP A 82 1.51 -5.39 -6.90
N VAL A 83 2.10 -5.79 -8.04
CA VAL A 83 2.47 -7.20 -8.28
C VAL A 83 3.47 -7.70 -7.23
N LEU A 84 4.48 -6.90 -6.89
CA LEU A 84 5.43 -7.25 -5.83
C LEU A 84 4.74 -7.39 -4.47
N MET A 85 3.77 -6.52 -4.16
CA MET A 85 2.96 -6.63 -2.94
C MET A 85 2.11 -7.89 -2.92
N LEU A 86 1.43 -8.21 -4.02
CA LEU A 86 0.61 -9.43 -4.12
C LEU A 86 1.45 -10.69 -3.93
N LEU A 87 2.69 -10.73 -4.45
CA LEU A 87 3.59 -11.85 -4.19
C LEU A 87 3.82 -12.05 -2.69
N VAL A 88 3.99 -10.98 -1.93
CA VAL A 88 4.18 -11.07 -0.48
C VAL A 88 2.87 -11.36 0.27
N VAL A 89 1.83 -10.57 0.04
CA VAL A 89 0.57 -10.64 0.80
C VAL A 89 -0.21 -11.91 0.47
N CYS A 90 -0.12 -12.43 -0.75
CA CYS A 90 -0.81 -13.66 -1.13
C CYS A 90 0.03 -14.92 -0.89
N PHE A 91 1.28 -14.94 -1.39
CA PHE A 91 2.07 -16.17 -1.37
C PHE A 91 2.89 -16.32 -0.10
N PHE A 92 3.64 -15.30 0.29
CA PHE A 92 4.42 -15.37 1.52
C PHE A 92 3.51 -15.43 2.76
N ALA A 93 2.56 -14.50 2.89
CA ALA A 93 1.63 -14.51 4.01
C ALA A 93 0.74 -15.77 4.00
N GLY A 94 0.25 -16.20 2.83
CA GLY A 94 -0.51 -17.44 2.69
C GLY A 94 0.25 -18.67 3.19
N ALA A 95 1.54 -18.79 2.84
CA ALA A 95 2.40 -19.87 3.35
C ALA A 95 2.62 -19.77 4.87
N VAL A 96 2.81 -18.56 5.40
CA VAL A 96 2.91 -18.29 6.84
C VAL A 96 1.63 -18.72 7.56
N PHE A 97 0.45 -18.39 7.04
CA PHE A 97 -0.83 -18.76 7.64
C PHE A 97 -1.11 -20.27 7.58
N ILE A 98 -0.75 -20.95 6.50
CA ILE A 98 -0.89 -22.42 6.39
C ILE A 98 -0.02 -23.13 7.44
N THR A 99 1.22 -22.69 7.58
CA THR A 99 2.21 -23.36 8.43
C THR A 99 2.09 -22.99 9.91
N GLY A 100 1.44 -21.86 10.23
CA GLY A 100 1.41 -21.29 11.57
C GLY A 100 2.69 -20.53 11.91
N GLY A 101 3.28 -19.86 10.92
CA GLY A 101 4.55 -19.16 11.06
C GLY A 101 4.44 -17.87 11.87
N VAL A 102 5.30 -17.72 12.85
CA VAL A 102 5.64 -16.44 13.47
C VAL A 102 7.02 -15.93 13.01
N TYR A 103 7.29 -14.64 13.22
CA TYR A 103 8.55 -13.97 12.88
C TYR A 103 9.80 -14.79 13.30
N CYS A 104 9.82 -15.31 14.53
CA CYS A 104 10.97 -16.00 15.11
C CYS A 104 11.32 -17.38 14.51
N HIS A 105 10.45 -17.98 13.68
CA HIS A 105 10.84 -19.21 12.97
C HIS A 105 11.93 -18.95 11.94
N ASN A 106 11.84 -17.84 11.21
CA ASN A 106 12.76 -17.46 10.15
C ASN A 106 12.88 -15.93 10.10
N PRO A 107 13.58 -15.31 11.08
CA PRO A 107 13.60 -13.85 11.22
C PRO A 107 14.23 -13.14 10.02
N LYS A 108 15.33 -13.68 9.47
CA LYS A 108 16.01 -13.10 8.29
C LYS A 108 15.15 -13.12 7.03
N LEU A 109 14.43 -14.21 6.79
CA LEU A 109 13.53 -14.33 5.64
C LEU A 109 12.35 -13.37 5.78
N ASN A 110 11.70 -13.36 6.94
CA ASN A 110 10.62 -12.41 7.25
C ASN A 110 11.09 -10.98 7.06
N PHE A 111 12.28 -10.64 7.58
CA PHE A 111 12.87 -9.32 7.43
C PHE A 111 13.02 -8.90 5.97
N ILE A 112 13.70 -9.70 5.15
CA ILE A 112 13.95 -9.34 3.74
C ILE A 112 12.63 -9.18 2.99
N VAL A 113 11.70 -10.12 3.16
CA VAL A 113 10.42 -10.11 2.44
C VAL A 113 9.53 -8.95 2.88
N CYS A 114 9.39 -8.74 4.19
CA CYS A 114 8.58 -7.65 4.74
C CYS A 114 9.20 -6.28 4.46
N MET A 115 10.54 -6.17 4.41
CA MET A 115 11.22 -4.93 4.01
C MET A 115 10.90 -4.57 2.56
N LEU A 116 10.99 -5.53 1.63
CA LEU A 116 10.60 -5.32 0.23
C LEU A 116 9.11 -4.95 0.11
N ALA A 117 8.25 -5.60 0.89
CA ALA A 117 6.85 -5.25 0.97
C ALA A 117 6.65 -3.80 1.44
N PHE A 118 7.38 -3.39 2.47
CA PHE A 118 7.29 -2.04 3.01
C PHE A 118 7.71 -0.97 2.00
N VAL A 119 8.78 -1.22 1.23
CA VAL A 119 9.21 -0.32 0.14
C VAL A 119 8.09 -0.16 -0.89
N GLY A 120 7.54 -1.26 -1.39
CA GLY A 120 6.51 -1.22 -2.41
C GLY A 120 5.22 -0.58 -1.90
N TYR A 121 4.81 -0.83 -0.65
CA TYR A 121 3.62 -0.24 -0.05
C TYR A 121 3.70 1.29 0.01
N PHE A 122 4.77 1.84 0.62
CA PHE A 122 4.96 3.28 0.73
C PHE A 122 5.13 3.95 -0.64
N SER A 123 5.85 3.29 -1.54
CA SER A 123 5.99 3.74 -2.93
C SER A 123 4.64 3.76 -3.65
N SER A 124 3.79 2.75 -3.47
CA SER A 124 2.45 2.70 -4.06
C SER A 124 1.55 3.82 -3.54
N CYS A 125 1.50 4.08 -2.22
CA CYS A 125 0.70 5.17 -1.66
C CYS A 125 1.06 6.54 -2.25
N PHE A 126 2.35 6.86 -2.32
CA PHE A 126 2.79 8.10 -2.94
C PHE A 126 2.52 8.11 -4.45
N THR A 127 2.69 6.97 -5.14
CA THR A 127 2.38 6.87 -6.57
C THR A 127 0.88 7.08 -6.86
N CYS A 128 -0.02 6.55 -6.03
CA CYS A 128 -1.46 6.80 -6.13
C CYS A 128 -1.79 8.31 -6.03
N PHE A 129 -1.14 9.01 -5.09
CA PHE A 129 -1.25 10.47 -5.01
C PHE A 129 -0.72 11.17 -6.27
N LEU A 130 0.40 10.72 -6.84
CA LEU A 130 0.91 11.27 -8.10
C LEU A 130 -0.04 11.05 -9.27
N ILE A 131 -0.79 9.93 -9.31
CA ILE A 131 -1.84 9.71 -10.32
C ILE A 131 -2.95 10.75 -10.15
N ALA A 132 -3.45 10.95 -8.93
CA ALA A 132 -4.48 11.94 -8.63
C ALA A 132 -4.02 13.37 -9.00
N LEU A 133 -2.75 13.68 -8.70
CA LEU A 133 -2.13 14.96 -9.07
C LEU A 133 -2.03 15.11 -10.59
N ASN A 134 -1.52 14.11 -11.31
CA ASN A 134 -1.42 14.12 -12.77
C ASN A 134 -2.80 14.38 -13.41
N ARG A 135 -3.85 13.69 -12.93
CA ARG A 135 -5.23 13.89 -13.41
C ARG A 135 -5.75 15.28 -13.12
N THR A 136 -5.45 15.81 -11.94
CA THR A 136 -5.83 17.18 -11.56
C THR A 136 -5.15 18.18 -12.49
N VAL A 137 -3.87 18.02 -12.76
CA VAL A 137 -3.11 18.91 -13.65
C VAL A 137 -3.67 18.88 -15.08
N GLU A 138 -3.96 17.70 -15.60
CA GLU A 138 -4.58 17.51 -16.93
C GLU A 138 -5.96 18.17 -17.02
N MET A 139 -6.85 17.93 -16.04
CA MET A 139 -8.23 18.42 -16.10
C MET A 139 -8.38 19.89 -15.73
N LEU A 140 -7.51 20.40 -14.85
CA LEU A 140 -7.53 21.80 -14.44
C LEU A 140 -6.71 22.70 -15.39
N ASN A 141 -5.96 22.11 -16.33
CA ASN A 141 -5.04 22.77 -17.26
C ASN A 141 -3.97 23.62 -16.54
N ILE A 142 -3.32 23.05 -15.52
CA ILE A 142 -2.30 23.75 -14.71
C ILE A 142 -0.94 23.62 -15.40
N HIS A 143 -0.62 24.57 -16.27
CA HIS A 143 0.59 24.55 -17.11
C HIS A 143 1.91 24.41 -16.34
N CYS A 144 2.04 25.06 -15.17
CA CYS A 144 3.24 24.99 -14.36
C CYS A 144 3.58 23.55 -13.92
N LEU A 145 2.58 22.82 -13.43
CA LEU A 145 2.73 21.42 -13.00
C LEU A 145 2.69 20.44 -14.18
N ALA A 146 2.12 20.80 -15.32
CA ALA A 146 2.14 19.93 -16.50
C ALA A 146 3.58 19.66 -16.97
N TRP A 147 4.50 20.60 -16.75
CA TRP A 147 5.90 20.49 -17.16
C TRP A 147 6.65 19.29 -16.54
N ILE A 148 6.34 18.92 -15.29
CA ILE A 148 6.99 17.78 -14.60
C ILE A 148 6.53 16.42 -15.15
N PHE A 149 5.35 16.37 -15.77
CA PHE A 149 4.78 15.16 -16.34
C PHE A 149 5.08 14.98 -17.84
N GLN A 150 5.95 15.80 -18.43
CA GLN A 150 6.26 15.73 -19.87
C GLN A 150 7.41 14.80 -20.21
N GLY A 151 7.23 14.03 -21.30
CA GLY A 151 8.29 13.22 -21.89
C GLY A 151 8.93 12.28 -20.86
N ASN A 152 10.25 12.21 -20.81
CA ASN A 152 10.96 11.34 -19.88
C ASN A 152 11.00 11.85 -18.44
N ARG A 153 10.56 13.08 -18.16
CA ARG A 153 10.62 13.66 -16.80
C ARG A 153 9.76 12.93 -15.79
N THR A 154 8.65 12.35 -16.23
CA THR A 154 7.81 11.49 -15.39
C THR A 154 8.60 10.35 -14.73
N TRP A 155 9.61 9.79 -15.42
CA TRP A 155 10.43 8.72 -14.84
C TRP A 155 11.31 9.23 -13.68
N TYR A 156 11.81 10.46 -13.77
CA TYR A 156 12.53 11.09 -12.65
C TYR A 156 11.60 11.41 -11.49
N VAL A 157 10.34 11.81 -11.76
CA VAL A 157 9.33 12.00 -10.71
C VAL A 157 9.04 10.68 -9.98
N LEU A 158 9.03 9.54 -10.69
CA LEU A 158 8.83 8.22 -10.10
C LEU A 158 9.99 7.73 -9.23
N ALA A 159 11.16 8.38 -9.29
CA ALA A 159 12.22 8.13 -8.32
C ALA A 159 11.83 8.59 -6.91
N ALA A 160 10.97 9.63 -6.77
CA ALA A 160 10.57 10.14 -5.47
C ALA A 160 9.74 9.14 -4.64
N PRO A 161 8.70 8.47 -5.19
CA PRO A 161 8.04 7.34 -4.51
C PRO A 161 8.98 6.22 -4.10
N LEU A 162 9.94 5.85 -4.96
CA LEU A 162 10.90 4.79 -4.65
C LEU A 162 11.82 5.18 -3.50
N ILE A 163 12.38 6.40 -3.53
CA ILE A 163 13.24 6.92 -2.45
C ILE A 163 12.44 7.01 -1.14
N TYR A 164 11.18 7.45 -1.19
CA TYR A 164 10.30 7.50 -0.03
C TYR A 164 10.06 6.12 0.58
N GLY A 165 9.77 5.11 -0.25
CA GLY A 165 9.60 3.73 0.21
C GLY A 165 10.88 3.13 0.79
N LEU A 166 12.03 3.37 0.14
CA LEU A 166 13.34 2.95 0.66
C LEU A 166 13.65 3.61 2.00
N PHE A 167 13.37 4.91 2.13
CA PHE A 167 13.55 5.64 3.38
C PHE A 167 12.69 5.03 4.49
N ALA A 168 11.40 4.78 4.24
CA ALA A 168 10.51 4.19 5.22
C ALA A 168 11.01 2.79 5.65
N ALA A 169 11.40 1.95 4.70
CA ALA A 169 11.84 0.58 4.99
C ALA A 169 13.21 0.49 5.69
N LEU A 170 14.13 1.41 5.41
CA LEU A 170 15.47 1.42 6.03
C LEU A 170 15.47 2.10 7.39
N PHE A 171 14.66 3.16 7.54
CA PHE A 171 14.79 4.09 8.66
C PHE A 171 13.63 4.09 9.65
N THR A 172 12.56 3.31 9.43
CA THR A 172 11.40 3.29 10.35
C THR A 172 11.04 1.85 10.74
N PRO A 173 10.32 1.61 11.86
CA PRO A 173 9.90 0.26 12.24
C PRO A 173 9.07 -0.41 11.13
N ILE A 174 9.31 -1.68 10.83
CA ILE A 174 8.59 -2.41 9.79
C ILE A 174 7.58 -3.39 10.40
N ALA A 175 6.55 -3.73 9.63
CA ALA A 175 5.54 -4.71 10.01
C ALA A 175 5.94 -6.12 9.55
N PHE A 176 5.60 -7.13 10.35
CA PHE A 176 5.88 -8.54 10.07
C PHE A 176 4.58 -9.34 10.04
N PHE A 177 4.56 -10.43 9.28
CA PHE A 177 3.46 -11.37 9.32
C PHE A 177 3.56 -12.22 10.59
N ASN A 178 2.44 -12.31 11.30
CA ASN A 178 2.28 -13.23 12.40
C ASN A 178 1.02 -14.05 12.15
N SER A 179 1.16 -15.38 12.13
CA SER A 179 0.02 -16.24 11.87
C SER A 179 -1.02 -16.16 12.98
N ASP A 180 -0.68 -15.81 14.22
CA ASP A 180 -1.66 -15.62 15.29
C ASP A 180 -2.58 -14.42 15.07
N LEU A 181 -2.05 -13.37 14.43
CA LEU A 181 -2.80 -12.15 14.13
C LEU A 181 -3.49 -12.19 12.76
N HIS A 182 -3.15 -13.15 11.89
CA HIS A 182 -3.68 -13.28 10.52
C HIS A 182 -3.51 -12.03 9.64
N ILE A 183 -2.58 -11.15 10.01
CA ILE A 183 -2.28 -9.89 9.31
C ILE A 183 -0.82 -9.50 9.56
N ALA A 184 -0.28 -8.61 8.73
CA ALA A 184 0.97 -7.94 9.06
C ALA A 184 0.73 -6.98 10.22
N HIS A 185 1.64 -6.95 11.19
CA HIS A 185 1.53 -6.11 12.38
C HIS A 185 2.92 -5.60 12.78
N PHE A 186 3.01 -4.40 13.33
CA PHE A 186 4.31 -3.85 13.76
C PHE A 186 4.88 -4.58 14.98
N ASP A 187 4.02 -5.06 15.87
CA ASP A 187 4.42 -5.92 16.98
C ASP A 187 4.59 -7.37 16.47
N PRO A 188 5.82 -7.93 16.49
CA PRO A 188 6.08 -9.31 16.12
C PRO A 188 5.61 -10.33 17.19
N MET A 189 5.04 -9.88 18.31
CA MET A 189 4.55 -10.68 19.44
C MET A 189 5.65 -11.47 20.16
N ILE A 190 6.85 -10.90 20.22
CA ILE A 190 8.02 -11.50 20.90
C ILE A 190 7.93 -11.27 22.42
N SER A 191 7.66 -10.03 22.83
CA SER A 191 7.52 -9.65 24.24
C SER A 191 6.63 -8.42 24.40
N GLY A 192 5.95 -8.32 25.55
CA GLY A 192 5.17 -7.13 25.92
C GLY A 192 6.00 -5.99 26.51
N ARG A 193 7.33 -6.02 26.39
CA ARG A 193 8.23 -5.01 26.97
C ARG A 193 8.37 -3.78 26.09
N PHE A 194 8.21 -3.94 24.78
CA PHE A 194 8.37 -2.90 23.78
C PHE A 194 7.05 -2.57 23.10
N GLU A 195 6.87 -1.30 22.77
CA GLU A 195 5.72 -0.84 22.00
C GLU A 195 6.16 -0.55 20.57
N TYR A 196 5.62 -1.32 19.62
CA TYR A 196 5.97 -1.26 18.21
C TYR A 196 4.97 -0.37 17.46
N VAL A 197 5.27 0.93 17.41
CA VAL A 197 4.48 1.91 16.66
C VAL A 197 5.34 2.52 15.57
N ASN A 198 4.74 2.76 14.40
CA ASN A 198 5.37 3.53 13.34
C ASN A 198 4.53 4.77 13.00
N VAL A 199 4.97 5.92 13.48
CA VAL A 199 4.31 7.22 13.24
C VAL A 199 4.33 7.60 11.75
N ILE A 200 5.41 7.26 11.03
CA ILE A 200 5.53 7.54 9.59
C ILE A 200 4.49 6.75 8.79
N HIS A 201 4.18 5.53 9.20
CA HIS A 201 3.08 4.74 8.63
C HIS A 201 1.70 5.37 8.92
N VAL A 202 1.47 5.86 10.14
CA VAL A 202 0.22 6.58 10.49
C VAL A 202 0.04 7.81 9.58
N ILE A 203 1.11 8.60 9.41
CA ILE A 203 1.09 9.78 8.55
C ILE A 203 0.86 9.38 7.09
N ASN A 204 1.57 8.37 6.57
CA ASN A 204 1.40 7.86 5.20
C ASN A 204 -0.06 7.48 4.91
N ASN A 205 -0.64 6.65 5.79
CA ASN A 205 -1.99 6.10 5.63
C ASN A 205 -3.10 7.12 5.82
N SER A 206 -2.79 8.26 6.45
CA SER A 206 -3.73 9.36 6.63
C SER A 206 -3.57 10.40 5.50
N LEU A 207 -2.34 10.81 5.20
CA LEU A 207 -2.03 11.93 4.32
C LEU A 207 -2.32 11.61 2.85
N PHE A 208 -1.73 10.56 2.29
CA PHE A 208 -1.82 10.31 0.84
C PHE A 208 -3.23 9.95 0.38
N PRO A 209 -3.99 9.07 1.07
CA PRO A 209 -5.36 8.77 0.68
C PRO A 209 -6.28 9.99 0.80
N THR A 210 -6.16 10.77 1.88
CA THR A 210 -6.95 11.99 2.09
C THR A 210 -6.62 13.07 1.06
N ALA A 211 -5.33 13.32 0.79
CA ALA A 211 -4.91 14.28 -0.23
C ALA A 211 -5.41 13.87 -1.62
N SER A 212 -5.34 12.59 -1.96
CA SER A 212 -5.88 12.06 -3.22
C SER A 212 -7.39 12.24 -3.32
N LEU A 213 -8.13 12.00 -2.23
CA LEU A 213 -9.57 12.20 -2.18
C LEU A 213 -9.95 13.66 -2.43
N LEU A 214 -9.25 14.59 -1.76
CA LEU A 214 -9.45 16.03 -1.95
C LEU A 214 -9.23 16.45 -3.42
N LEU A 215 -8.17 15.95 -4.05
CA LEU A 215 -7.88 16.23 -5.47
C LEU A 215 -9.03 15.75 -6.39
N TYR A 216 -9.51 14.52 -6.22
CA TYR A 216 -10.64 14.01 -6.99
C TYR A 216 -11.95 14.77 -6.71
N THR A 217 -12.19 15.17 -5.47
CA THR A 217 -13.33 16.03 -5.13
C THR A 217 -13.25 17.39 -5.85
N ILE A 218 -12.07 18.03 -5.86
CA ILE A 218 -11.85 19.29 -6.59
C ILE A 218 -12.13 19.14 -8.08
N ILE A 219 -11.64 18.06 -8.71
CA ILE A 219 -11.92 17.74 -10.12
C ILE A 219 -13.44 17.67 -10.36
N ILE A 220 -14.16 16.88 -9.55
CA ILE A 220 -15.61 16.68 -9.72
C ILE A 220 -16.38 17.98 -9.55
N LEU A 221 -16.05 18.79 -8.52
CA LEU A 221 -16.70 20.07 -8.28
C LEU A 221 -16.50 21.05 -9.43
N LYS A 222 -15.27 21.16 -9.96
CA LYS A 222 -15.02 22.07 -11.09
C LYS A 222 -15.76 21.63 -12.34
N VAL A 223 -15.77 20.34 -12.66
CA VAL A 223 -16.51 19.84 -13.84
C VAL A 223 -18.00 20.11 -13.71
N ARG A 224 -18.59 19.91 -12.51
CA ARG A 224 -20.00 20.25 -12.25
C ARG A 224 -20.25 21.76 -12.42
N ALA A 225 -19.38 22.60 -11.91
CA ALA A 225 -19.49 24.06 -12.04
C ALA A 225 -19.39 24.52 -13.51
N THR A 226 -18.48 23.94 -14.30
CA THR A 226 -18.35 24.24 -15.73
C THR A 226 -19.60 23.81 -16.51
N LYS A 227 -20.16 22.63 -16.19
CA LYS A 227 -21.40 22.13 -16.82
C LYS A 227 -22.60 23.04 -16.51
N HIS A 228 -22.70 23.56 -15.30
CA HIS A 228 -23.78 24.48 -14.90
C HIS A 228 -23.67 25.86 -15.60
N LYS A 229 -22.46 26.28 -15.99
CA LYS A 229 -22.23 27.55 -16.70
C LYS A 229 -22.44 27.47 -18.22
N MET A 230 -22.51 26.27 -18.80
CA MET A 230 -22.71 26.09 -20.24
C MET A 230 -24.20 26.07 -20.60
N THR A 231 -24.66 27.11 -21.30
CA THR A 231 -25.91 27.11 -22.07
C THR A 231 -25.80 26.19 -23.30
N SER A 232 -26.94 25.67 -23.76
CA SER A 232 -27.16 24.48 -24.60
C SER A 232 -26.44 24.36 -25.97
N SER A 233 -25.61 25.31 -26.40
CA SER A 233 -25.19 25.41 -27.81
C SER A 233 -23.77 24.91 -28.16
N THR A 234 -23.02 24.28 -27.27
CA THR A 234 -21.66 23.79 -27.60
C THR A 234 -21.42 22.34 -27.14
N PHE A 235 -22.25 21.41 -27.63
CA PHE A 235 -22.22 20.00 -27.25
C PHE A 235 -21.11 19.17 -27.97
N ALA A 236 -20.37 19.75 -28.93
CA ALA A 236 -19.44 19.03 -29.79
C ALA A 236 -18.07 18.68 -29.14
N GLY A 237 -17.71 19.30 -27.99
CA GLY A 237 -16.50 18.96 -27.21
C GLY A 237 -16.73 17.90 -26.11
N ASN A 238 -17.93 17.32 -26.01
CA ASN A 238 -18.39 16.62 -24.81
C ASN A 238 -17.91 15.18 -24.62
N SER A 239 -17.46 14.48 -25.66
CA SER A 239 -17.07 13.07 -25.53
C SER A 239 -15.78 12.89 -24.70
N VAL A 240 -14.76 13.72 -24.94
CA VAL A 240 -13.47 13.70 -24.23
C VAL A 240 -13.63 14.15 -22.77
N ASN A 241 -14.36 15.23 -22.50
CA ASN A 241 -14.64 15.68 -21.13
C ASN A 241 -15.52 14.69 -20.35
N ARG A 242 -16.46 14.01 -21.01
CA ARG A 242 -17.29 12.97 -20.37
C ARG A 242 -16.46 11.73 -20.03
N ALA A 243 -15.59 11.28 -20.93
CA ALA A 243 -14.70 10.13 -20.67
C ALA A 243 -13.75 10.41 -19.49
N SER A 244 -13.11 11.59 -19.47
CA SER A 244 -12.25 12.01 -18.37
C SER A 244 -12.99 12.17 -17.04
N LEU A 245 -14.25 12.62 -17.07
CA LEU A 245 -15.10 12.70 -15.88
C LEU A 245 -15.49 11.32 -15.35
N VAL A 246 -15.93 10.40 -16.22
CA VAL A 246 -16.29 9.04 -15.82
C VAL A 246 -15.10 8.34 -15.17
N LEU A 247 -13.91 8.46 -15.78
CA LEU A 247 -12.69 7.91 -15.22
C LEU A 247 -12.33 8.54 -13.86
N SER A 248 -12.50 9.86 -13.71
CA SER A 248 -12.25 10.54 -12.44
C SER A 248 -13.19 10.13 -11.33
N VAL A 249 -14.46 9.87 -11.64
CA VAL A 249 -15.44 9.33 -10.68
C VAL A 249 -15.07 7.90 -10.28
N GLN A 250 -14.70 7.06 -11.24
CA GLN A 250 -14.23 5.69 -10.95
C GLN A 250 -13.00 5.69 -10.02
N CYS A 251 -11.99 6.49 -10.34
CA CYS A 251 -10.82 6.63 -9.48
C CYS A 251 -11.18 7.21 -8.09
N GLY A 252 -12.10 8.17 -8.03
CA GLY A 252 -12.59 8.72 -6.76
C GLY A 252 -13.22 7.65 -5.85
N VAL A 253 -14.03 6.75 -6.40
CA VAL A 253 -14.60 5.61 -5.65
C VAL A 253 -13.50 4.68 -5.14
N ILE A 254 -12.51 4.36 -5.98
CA ILE A 254 -11.37 3.53 -5.58
C ILE A 254 -10.58 4.20 -4.43
N VAL A 255 -10.39 5.51 -4.48
CA VAL A 255 -9.70 6.26 -3.41
C VAL A 255 -10.49 6.24 -2.09
N CYS A 256 -11.82 6.25 -2.13
CA CYS A 256 -12.63 6.07 -0.91
C CYS A 256 -12.39 4.68 -0.28
N VAL A 257 -12.34 3.64 -1.11
CA VAL A 257 -12.04 2.26 -0.64
C VAL A 257 -10.61 2.18 -0.10
N HIS A 258 -9.65 2.83 -0.77
CA HIS A 258 -8.26 2.93 -0.32
C HIS A 258 -8.16 3.59 1.06
N LEU A 259 -8.77 4.76 1.24
CA LEU A 259 -8.80 5.48 2.52
C LEU A 259 -9.44 4.61 3.62
N SER A 260 -10.57 3.97 3.31
CA SER A 260 -11.27 3.10 4.28
C SER A 260 -10.40 1.92 4.72
N THR A 261 -9.67 1.31 3.78
CA THR A 261 -8.74 0.20 4.06
C THR A 261 -7.55 0.67 4.89
N CYS A 262 -6.96 1.81 4.56
CA CYS A 262 -5.86 2.43 5.33
C CYS A 262 -6.28 2.76 6.76
N LEU A 263 -7.45 3.37 6.96
CA LEU A 263 -7.99 3.67 8.28
C LEU A 263 -8.34 2.40 9.06
N GLY A 264 -8.92 1.39 8.39
CA GLY A 264 -9.20 0.09 8.99
C GLY A 264 -7.93 -0.58 9.51
N TYR A 265 -6.85 -0.57 8.72
CA TYR A 265 -5.55 -1.09 9.14
C TYR A 265 -4.97 -0.32 10.34
N LEU A 266 -5.07 1.02 10.36
CA LEU A 266 -4.66 1.81 11.51
C LEU A 266 -5.47 1.46 12.76
N ALA A 267 -6.78 1.25 12.64
CA ALA A 267 -7.61 0.83 13.76
C ALA A 267 -7.16 -0.53 14.32
N LEU A 268 -6.84 -1.50 13.45
CA LEU A 268 -6.33 -2.81 13.88
C LEU A 268 -5.00 -2.73 14.63
N GLN A 269 -4.18 -1.71 14.36
CA GLN A 269 -2.87 -1.55 14.99
C GLN A 269 -2.95 -1.00 16.42
N PHE A 270 -3.96 -0.18 16.73
CA PHE A 270 -4.08 0.51 18.02
C PHE A 270 -5.23 0.01 18.88
N MET A 271 -6.20 -0.70 18.29
CA MET A 271 -7.39 -1.17 19.00
C MET A 271 -7.43 -2.70 19.00
N PRO A 272 -7.81 -3.32 20.14
CA PRO A 272 -8.15 -4.73 20.17
C PRO A 272 -9.21 -5.05 19.11
N SER A 273 -8.90 -6.00 18.25
CA SER A 273 -9.70 -6.33 17.08
C SER A 273 -10.08 -7.80 17.08
N SER A 274 -11.26 -8.12 16.54
CA SER A 274 -11.72 -9.49 16.38
C SER A 274 -11.03 -10.16 15.19
N GLU A 275 -10.89 -11.48 15.20
CA GLU A 275 -10.30 -12.24 14.08
C GLU A 275 -10.98 -11.93 12.74
N ALA A 276 -12.32 -11.85 12.73
CA ALA A 276 -13.09 -11.51 11.55
C ALA A 276 -12.68 -10.16 10.94
N SER A 277 -12.44 -9.14 11.78
CA SER A 277 -11.99 -7.83 11.29
C SER A 277 -10.60 -7.87 10.67
N ARG A 278 -9.70 -8.70 11.21
CA ARG A 278 -8.34 -8.88 10.66
C ARG A 278 -8.37 -9.56 9.30
N TYR A 279 -9.20 -10.61 9.12
CA TYR A 279 -9.39 -11.21 7.79
C TYR A 279 -9.97 -10.23 6.79
N VAL A 280 -11.00 -9.46 7.18
CA VAL A 280 -11.63 -8.48 6.28
C VAL A 280 -10.62 -7.44 5.82
N VAL A 281 -9.80 -6.89 6.72
CA VAL A 281 -8.78 -5.90 6.34
C VAL A 281 -7.66 -6.53 5.52
N HIS A 282 -7.24 -7.76 5.82
CA HIS A 282 -6.23 -8.46 5.01
C HIS A 282 -6.76 -8.74 3.59
N CYS A 283 -8.00 -9.20 3.44
CA CYS A 283 -8.64 -9.37 2.14
C CYS A 283 -8.83 -8.04 1.40
N ALA A 284 -9.21 -6.97 2.11
CA ALA A 284 -9.29 -5.62 1.54
C ALA A 284 -7.92 -5.14 1.05
N TRP A 285 -6.85 -5.47 1.77
CA TRP A 285 -5.48 -5.17 1.34
C TRP A 285 -5.10 -5.92 0.05
N ILE A 286 -5.47 -7.21 -0.08
CA ILE A 286 -5.27 -7.97 -1.32
C ILE A 286 -6.03 -7.31 -2.48
N LEU A 287 -7.32 -7.02 -2.29
CA LEU A 287 -8.19 -6.40 -3.32
C LEU A 287 -7.77 -4.98 -3.70
N LEU A 288 -7.06 -4.28 -2.82
CA LEU A 288 -6.57 -2.94 -3.10
C LEU A 288 -5.38 -2.97 -4.09
N HIS A 289 -4.55 -4.02 -4.04
CA HIS A 289 -3.40 -4.18 -4.93
C HIS A 289 -3.67 -5.08 -6.14
N GLY A 290 -4.76 -5.86 -6.16
CA GLY A 290 -5.09 -6.80 -7.24
C GLY A 290 -6.32 -6.40 -8.02
#